data_AF-A0A965Q591-F1
#
_entry.id   AF-A0A965Q591-F1
#
_cell.length_a   1.000
_cell.length_b   1.000
_cell.length_c   1.000
_cell.angle_alpha   90.00
_cell.angle_beta   90.00
_cell.angle_gamma   90.00
#
_symmetry.space_group_name_H-M   'P 1'
#
loop_
_entity.id
_entity.type
_entity.pdbx_description
1 polymer ?
#
loop_
_entity_poly.entity_id
_entity_poly.type
_entity_poly.pdbx_seq_one_letter_code
_entity_poly.pdbx_strand_id
1 'polypeptide(L)'
;MSTAIFGSENTESSIQVVRSTMSVSLDESGTPVVSFATNRGKGTGAQVIPVAQFREAVECLQGFVETGFESEASEPSVADTIRSTISCSDGMVSFRVRSGKGAKPARIPADVFSEVISLLASTVGAVESAGASVAPASDDSAESDDS
;
A
#
# COMPACT_ATOMS: atom_id res chain seq x y z
N MET A 1 -7.26 -25.81 34.96
CA MET A 1 -7.19 -24.61 34.11
C MET A 1 -6.58 -23.51 34.94
N SER A 2 -5.46 -22.94 34.49
CA SER A 2 -4.80 -21.82 35.15
C SER A 2 -4.84 -20.65 34.18
N THR A 3 -5.47 -19.56 34.59
CA THR A 3 -5.55 -18.31 33.84
C THR A 3 -4.38 -17.44 34.30
N ALA A 4 -3.35 -17.30 33.47
CA ALA A 4 -2.28 -16.35 33.75
C ALA A 4 -2.85 -14.92 33.65
N ILE A 5 -2.84 -14.17 34.75
CA ILE A 5 -3.32 -12.78 34.80
C ILE A 5 -2.31 -11.83 34.15
N PHE A 6 -1.04 -12.22 34.10
CA PHE A 6 -0.02 -11.59 33.29
C PHE A 6 0.53 -12.64 32.33
N GLY A 7 0.21 -12.51 31.05
CA GLY A 7 0.90 -13.28 30.03
C GLY A 7 2.40 -13.01 30.17
N SER A 8 3.20 -14.06 30.17
CA SER A 8 4.66 -13.96 30.04
C SER A 8 5.02 -13.47 28.64
N GLU A 9 4.52 -12.30 28.25
CA GLU A 9 5.02 -11.55 27.12
C GLU A 9 6.16 -10.72 27.69
N ASN A 10 7.36 -11.25 27.60
CA ASN A 10 8.56 -10.43 27.69
C ASN A 10 8.56 -9.57 26.42
N THR A 11 7.70 -8.55 26.38
CA THR A 11 7.62 -7.54 25.32
C THR A 11 8.79 -6.61 25.51
N GLU A 12 9.99 -7.17 25.39
CA GLU A 12 11.22 -6.41 25.35
C GLU A 12 11.09 -5.39 24.22
N SER A 13 11.35 -4.12 24.52
CA SER A 13 11.26 -3.07 23.51
C SER A 13 12.23 -3.36 22.37
N SER A 14 11.88 -2.99 21.14
CA SER A 14 12.77 -3.20 19.98
C SER A 14 14.17 -2.59 20.20
N ILE A 15 14.27 -1.50 20.96
CA ILE A 15 15.55 -0.90 21.35
C ILE A 15 16.39 -1.87 22.20
N GLN A 16 15.79 -2.55 23.18
CA GLN A 16 16.49 -3.52 24.02
C GLN A 16 16.87 -4.78 23.23
N VAL A 17 16.01 -5.25 22.31
CA VAL A 17 16.32 -6.38 21.43
C VAL A 17 17.51 -6.02 20.52
N VAL A 18 17.51 -4.84 19.89
CA VAL A 18 18.64 -4.41 19.07
C VAL A 18 19.92 -4.34 19.92
N ARG A 19 19.88 -3.68 21.08
CA ARG A 19 21.05 -3.58 21.97
C ARG A 19 21.63 -4.92 22.39
N SER A 20 20.77 -5.92 22.60
CA SER A 20 21.19 -7.26 23.06
C SER A 20 21.62 -8.19 21.92
N THR A 21 21.24 -7.90 20.68
CA THR A 21 21.50 -8.78 19.52
C THR A 21 22.47 -8.19 18.51
N MET A 22 22.71 -6.87 18.55
CA MET A 22 23.60 -6.21 17.61
C MET A 22 25.03 -6.70 17.77
N SER A 23 25.61 -7.19 16.68
CA SER A 23 26.96 -7.73 16.64
C SER A 23 27.61 -7.46 15.28
N VAL A 24 28.94 -7.52 15.24
CA VAL A 24 29.73 -7.43 14.01
C VAL A 24 30.52 -8.72 13.88
N SER A 25 30.47 -9.35 12.71
CA SER A 25 31.17 -10.60 12.41
C SER A 25 31.65 -10.61 10.96
N LEU A 26 32.39 -11.65 10.57
CA LEU A 26 32.64 -11.95 9.17
C LEU A 26 31.55 -12.90 8.66
N ASP A 27 31.11 -12.70 7.41
CA ASP A 27 30.26 -13.66 6.71
C ASP A 27 31.08 -14.84 6.14
N GLU A 28 30.42 -15.76 5.44
CA GLU A 28 31.04 -16.94 4.82
C GLU A 28 32.10 -16.60 3.76
N SER A 29 32.06 -15.38 3.22
CA SER A 29 33.02 -14.86 2.22
C SER A 29 34.14 -14.04 2.86
N GLY A 30 34.15 -13.88 4.19
CA GLY A 30 35.12 -13.04 4.89
C GLY A 30 34.81 -11.54 4.86
N THR A 31 33.59 -11.15 4.46
CA THR A 31 33.15 -9.75 4.45
C THR A 31 32.64 -9.36 5.84
N PRO A 32 33.04 -8.19 6.38
CA PRO A 32 32.50 -7.73 7.66
C PRO A 32 31.03 -7.32 7.51
N VAL A 33 30.18 -7.86 8.39
CA VAL A 33 28.73 -7.63 8.43
C VAL A 33 28.29 -7.20 9.83
N VAL A 34 27.24 -6.38 9.90
CA VAL A 34 26.49 -6.05 11.11
C VAL A 34 25.23 -6.90 11.13
N SER A 35 24.97 -7.58 12.25
CA SER A 35 23.76 -8.38 12.48
C SER A 35 22.98 -7.84 13.67
N PHE A 36 21.66 -7.66 13.56
CA PHE A 36 20.79 -7.27 14.67
C PHE A 36 19.35 -7.74 14.46
N ALA A 37 18.58 -7.90 15.54
CA ALA A 37 17.15 -8.18 15.49
C ALA A 37 16.35 -7.06 16.17
N THR A 38 15.10 -6.85 15.75
CA THR A 38 14.19 -5.83 16.31
C THR A 38 13.05 -6.44 17.15
N ASN A 39 12.89 -7.76 17.10
CA ASN A 39 11.94 -8.55 17.85
C ASN A 39 12.45 -10.00 17.99
N ARG A 40 11.83 -10.78 18.87
CA ARG A 40 12.09 -12.21 19.05
C ARG A 40 10.81 -13.00 18.83
N GLY A 41 10.92 -14.18 18.21
CA GLY A 41 9.77 -15.05 17.98
C GLY A 41 9.87 -15.84 16.67
N LYS A 42 8.81 -16.59 16.37
CA LYS A 42 8.69 -17.35 15.12
C LYS A 42 8.33 -16.39 13.98
N GLY A 43 9.07 -16.45 12.88
CA GLY A 43 8.82 -15.63 11.68
C GLY A 43 9.55 -14.28 11.66
N THR A 44 10.43 -14.03 12.64
CA THR A 44 11.21 -12.78 12.74
C THR A 44 12.70 -13.11 12.64
N GLY A 45 13.40 -12.53 11.65
CA GLY A 45 14.81 -12.81 11.38
C GLY A 45 15.72 -11.64 11.74
N ALA A 46 16.95 -11.96 12.16
CA ALA A 46 18.00 -10.95 12.25
C ALA A 46 18.28 -10.36 10.86
N GLN A 47 18.47 -9.05 10.83
CA GLN A 47 18.93 -8.33 9.65
C GLN A 47 20.45 -8.39 9.61
N VAL A 48 21.01 -8.74 8.47
CA VAL A 48 22.47 -8.83 8.26
C VAL A 48 22.83 -7.91 7.11
N ILE A 49 23.68 -6.91 7.38
CA ILE A 49 24.04 -5.85 6.42
C ILE A 49 25.57 -5.76 6.35
N PRO A 50 26.19 -5.72 5.16
CA PRO A 50 27.62 -5.43 5.03
C PRO A 50 27.98 -4.12 5.73
N VAL A 51 29.08 -4.10 6.48
CA VAL A 51 29.51 -2.89 7.23
C VAL A 51 29.69 -1.70 6.29
N ALA A 52 30.16 -1.94 5.05
CA ALA A 52 30.32 -0.92 4.03
C ALA A 52 29.01 -0.23 3.60
N GLN A 53 27.86 -0.92 3.72
CA GLN A 53 26.54 -0.44 3.32
C GLN A 53 25.70 0.03 4.52
N PHE A 54 26.15 -0.20 5.75
CA PHE A 54 25.36 0.06 6.95
C PHE A 54 24.99 1.54 7.10
N ARG A 55 25.89 2.47 6.74
CA ARG A 55 25.60 3.91 6.75
C ARG A 55 24.45 4.28 5.82
N GLU A 56 24.54 3.87 4.57
CA GLU A 56 23.52 4.16 3.54
C GLU A 56 22.15 3.59 3.95
N ALA A 57 22.13 2.38 4.51
CA ALA A 57 20.91 1.78 5.04
C ALA A 57 20.29 2.63 6.17
N VAL A 58 21.10 3.14 7.10
CA VAL A 58 20.62 4.00 8.19
C VAL A 58 20.12 5.35 7.66
N GLU A 59 20.84 5.99 6.73
CA GLU A 59 20.44 7.25 6.12
C GLU A 59 19.12 7.11 5.35
N CYS A 60 18.94 5.99 4.63
CA CYS A 60 17.67 5.66 3.97
C CYS A 60 16.52 5.52 4.97
N LEU A 61 16.73 4.77 6.07
CA LEU A 61 15.73 4.63 7.13
C LEU A 61 15.39 5.96 7.82
N GLN A 62 16.39 6.83 8.00
CA GLN A 62 16.20 8.19 8.52
C GLN A 62 15.35 9.05 7.58
N GLY A 63 15.54 8.92 6.26
CA GLY A 63 14.69 9.57 5.26
C GLY A 63 13.21 9.31 5.52
N PHE A 64 12.81 8.06 5.77
CA PHE A 64 11.41 7.72 6.08
C PHE A 64 10.90 8.29 7.41
N VAL A 65 11.79 8.59 8.37
CA VAL A 65 11.40 9.30 9.60
C VAL A 65 11.06 10.76 9.30
N GLU A 66 11.80 11.39 8.38
CA GLU A 66 11.64 12.80 8.02
C GLU A 66 10.49 13.02 7.03
N THR A 67 10.37 12.17 6.01
CA THR A 67 9.37 12.30 4.93
C THR A 67 8.06 11.56 5.21
N GLY A 68 8.06 10.64 6.18
CA GLY A 68 6.97 9.69 6.38
C GLY A 68 7.04 8.50 5.41
N PHE A 69 6.16 7.53 5.63
CA PHE A 69 6.00 6.36 4.77
C PHE A 69 5.03 6.68 3.63
N GLU A 70 5.53 7.17 2.50
CA GLU A 70 4.71 7.19 1.29
C GLU A 70 4.54 5.74 0.80
N SER A 71 3.32 5.22 0.91
CA SER A 71 2.99 3.91 0.38
C SER A 71 2.97 3.98 -1.15
N GLU A 72 4.00 3.44 -1.80
CA GLU A 72 3.98 3.14 -3.25
C GLU A 72 3.01 1.99 -3.62
N ALA A 73 2.04 1.68 -2.76
CA ALA A 73 0.91 0.81 -3.07
C ALA A 73 -0.40 1.61 -2.99
N SER A 74 -0.49 2.70 -3.76
CA SER A 74 -1.80 3.21 -4.14
C SER A 74 -2.37 2.24 -5.19
N GLU A 75 -3.60 1.75 -4.98
CA GLU A 75 -4.28 1.00 -6.03
C GLU A 75 -4.25 1.83 -7.33
N PRO A 76 -3.92 1.24 -8.49
CA PRO A 76 -3.88 1.99 -9.73
C PRO A 76 -5.24 2.66 -9.93
N SER A 77 -5.23 3.94 -10.35
CA SER A 77 -6.47 4.64 -10.63
C SER A 77 -7.33 3.85 -11.63
N VAL A 78 -8.64 4.10 -11.65
CA VAL A 78 -9.53 3.47 -12.64
C VAL A 78 -9.02 3.72 -14.06
N ALA A 79 -8.51 4.93 -14.33
CA ALA A 79 -7.93 5.27 -15.62
C ALA A 79 -6.66 4.46 -15.94
N ASP A 80 -5.76 4.28 -14.96
CA ASP A 80 -4.54 3.47 -15.15
C ASP A 80 -4.87 1.99 -15.33
N THR A 81 -5.88 1.49 -14.64
CA THR A 81 -6.40 0.13 -14.83
C THR A 81 -6.99 -0.05 -16.23
N ILE A 82 -7.76 0.92 -16.73
CA ILE A 82 -8.28 0.86 -18.11
C ILE A 82 -7.13 0.89 -19.11
N ARG A 83 -6.18 1.83 -18.98
CA ARG A 83 -5.02 1.95 -19.89
C ARG A 83 -4.18 0.68 -19.96
N SER A 84 -3.96 0.03 -18.82
CA SER A 84 -3.14 -1.19 -18.74
C SER A 84 -3.86 -2.46 -19.19
N THR A 85 -5.19 -2.46 -19.24
CA THR A 85 -5.99 -3.67 -19.54
C THR A 85 -6.78 -3.61 -20.82
N ILE A 86 -6.97 -2.42 -21.41
CA ILE A 86 -7.72 -2.27 -22.65
C ILE A 86 -7.00 -2.98 -23.79
N SER A 87 -7.73 -3.81 -24.52
CA SER A 87 -7.25 -4.55 -25.68
C SER A 87 -8.39 -4.71 -26.69
N CYS A 88 -8.04 -4.90 -27.96
CA CYS A 88 -8.99 -5.21 -29.02
C CYS A 88 -8.53 -6.47 -29.74
N SER A 89 -9.30 -7.54 -29.62
CA SER A 89 -9.03 -8.83 -30.25
C SER A 89 -10.35 -9.48 -30.70
N ASP A 90 -10.35 -10.18 -31.82
CA ASP A 90 -11.51 -10.89 -32.36
C ASP A 90 -12.76 -9.99 -32.52
N GLY A 91 -12.56 -8.74 -32.93
CA GLY A 91 -13.64 -7.76 -33.10
C GLY A 91 -14.26 -7.28 -31.79
N MET A 92 -13.62 -7.50 -30.64
CA MET A 92 -14.12 -7.11 -29.32
C MET A 92 -13.10 -6.24 -28.58
N VAL A 93 -13.54 -5.08 -28.09
CA VAL A 93 -12.80 -4.26 -27.12
C VAL A 93 -13.08 -4.79 -25.71
N SER A 94 -12.02 -5.06 -24.95
CA SER A 94 -12.10 -5.59 -23.59
C SER A 94 -11.23 -4.75 -22.64
N PHE A 95 -11.78 -4.31 -21.50
CA PHE A 95 -11.04 -3.57 -20.47
C PHE A 95 -11.58 -3.84 -19.05
N ARG A 96 -10.82 -3.48 -18.02
CA ARG A 96 -11.24 -3.53 -16.62
C ARG A 96 -11.24 -2.13 -15.99
N VAL A 97 -12.12 -1.92 -15.03
CA VAL A 97 -12.16 -0.69 -14.20
C VAL A 97 -11.59 -0.91 -12.78
N ARG A 98 -11.35 -2.17 -12.41
CA ARG A 98 -10.74 -2.58 -11.14
C ARG A 98 -9.82 -3.78 -11.34
N SER A 99 -8.73 -3.80 -10.60
CA SER A 99 -7.79 -4.92 -10.51
C SER A 99 -8.19 -5.90 -9.41
N GLY A 100 -7.88 -7.19 -9.58
CA GLY A 100 -8.09 -8.21 -8.53
C GLY A 100 -8.80 -9.47 -8.99
N LYS A 101 -8.71 -10.51 -8.15
CA LYS A 101 -9.29 -11.83 -8.41
C LYS A 101 -10.81 -11.72 -8.52
N GLY A 102 -11.37 -12.16 -9.65
CA GLY A 102 -12.82 -12.14 -9.90
C GLY A 102 -13.34 -10.88 -10.62
N ALA A 103 -12.50 -9.86 -10.86
CA ALA A 103 -12.88 -8.70 -11.65
C ALA A 103 -13.07 -9.08 -13.13
N LYS A 104 -14.33 -9.15 -13.56
CA LYS A 104 -14.70 -9.47 -14.94
C LYS A 104 -14.46 -8.26 -15.85
N PRO A 105 -13.89 -8.46 -17.06
CA PRO A 105 -13.73 -7.37 -18.01
C PRO A 105 -15.08 -6.95 -18.60
N ALA A 106 -15.22 -5.66 -18.89
CA ALA A 106 -16.20 -5.17 -19.84
C ALA A 106 -15.82 -5.64 -21.25
N ARG A 107 -16.81 -5.97 -22.08
CA ARG A 107 -16.61 -6.42 -23.46
C ARG A 107 -17.61 -5.72 -24.37
N ILE A 108 -17.12 -5.08 -25.42
CA ILE A 108 -17.93 -4.28 -26.34
C ILE A 108 -17.47 -4.65 -27.76
N PRO A 109 -18.38 -4.94 -28.71
CA PRO A 109 -18.00 -5.11 -30.11
C PRO A 109 -17.30 -3.85 -30.65
N ALA A 110 -16.22 -4.05 -31.41
CA ALA A 110 -15.35 -2.96 -31.85
C ALA A 110 -16.06 -1.97 -32.78
N ASP A 111 -17.04 -2.44 -33.55
CA ASP A 111 -17.86 -1.65 -34.47
C ASP A 111 -18.83 -0.69 -33.77
N VAL A 112 -19.26 -0.99 -32.53
CA VAL A 112 -20.14 -0.12 -31.74
C VAL A 112 -19.42 0.62 -30.61
N PHE A 113 -18.11 0.38 -30.43
CA PHE A 113 -17.37 0.92 -29.30
C PHE A 113 -17.45 2.46 -29.21
N SER A 114 -17.29 3.16 -30.33
CA SER A 114 -17.38 4.63 -30.38
C SER A 114 -18.77 5.16 -30.01
N GLU A 115 -19.84 4.47 -30.40
CA GLU A 115 -21.21 4.84 -30.06
C GLU A 115 -21.46 4.67 -28.55
N VAL A 116 -20.96 3.57 -27.97
CA VAL A 116 -21.04 3.33 -26.53
C VAL A 116 -20.31 4.42 -25.75
N ILE A 117 -19.09 4.80 -26.17
CA ILE A 117 -18.35 5.88 -25.51
C ILE A 117 -19.06 7.23 -25.66
N SER A 118 -19.66 7.51 -26.82
CA SER A 118 -20.43 8.75 -27.04
C SER A 118 -21.66 8.82 -26.14
N LEU A 119 -22.36 7.69 -25.98
CA LEU A 119 -23.48 7.57 -25.04
C LEU A 119 -23.02 7.82 -23.59
N LEU A 120 -21.95 7.15 -23.14
CA LEU A 120 -21.39 7.36 -21.80
C LEU A 120 -20.93 8.81 -21.56
N ALA A 121 -20.33 9.45 -22.57
CA ALA A 121 -19.93 10.84 -22.48
C ALA A 121 -21.15 11.77 -22.31
N SER A 122 -22.26 11.47 -22.98
CA SER A 122 -23.48 12.28 -22.87
C SER A 122 -24.14 12.22 -21.49
N THR A 123 -23.85 11.20 -20.68
CA THR A 123 -24.47 11.02 -19.34
C THR A 123 -23.68 11.64 -18.20
N VAL A 124 -22.46 12.12 -18.43
CA VAL A 124 -21.54 12.61 -17.37
C VAL A 124 -22.23 13.60 -16.44
N GLY A 125 -22.81 14.69 -16.96
CA GLY A 125 -23.45 15.71 -16.12
C GLY A 125 -24.68 15.21 -15.34
N ALA A 126 -25.44 14.26 -15.90
CA ALA A 126 -26.57 13.64 -15.20
C ALA A 126 -26.10 12.73 -14.05
N VAL A 127 -25.00 11.99 -14.26
CA VAL A 127 -24.39 11.13 -13.23
C VAL A 127 -23.79 11.98 -12.12
N GLU A 128 -23.09 13.06 -12.43
CA GLU A 128 -22.54 14.00 -11.44
C GLU A 128 -23.66 14.62 -10.59
N SER A 129 -24.74 15.07 -11.23
CA SER A 129 -25.91 15.64 -10.54
C SER A 129 -26.58 14.62 -9.62
N ALA A 130 -26.76 13.39 -10.08
CA ALA A 130 -27.32 12.31 -9.27
C ALA A 130 -26.38 11.94 -8.10
N GLY A 131 -25.07 11.89 -8.34
CA GLY A 131 -24.06 11.63 -7.31
C GLY A 131 -24.09 12.67 -6.19
N ALA A 132 -24.20 13.95 -6.54
CA ALA A 132 -24.36 15.03 -5.56
C ALA A 132 -25.66 14.90 -4.74
N SER A 133 -26.75 14.45 -5.36
CA SER A 133 -28.05 14.29 -4.68
C SER A 133 -28.10 13.16 -3.65
N VAL A 134 -27.17 12.20 -3.72
CA VAL A 134 -27.08 11.05 -2.79
C VAL A 134 -25.89 11.16 -1.83
N ALA A 135 -25.06 12.19 -1.96
CA ALA A 135 -23.99 12.45 -1.01
C ALA A 135 -24.58 12.85 0.35
N PRO A 136 -24.11 12.30 1.47
CA PRO A 136 -24.56 12.74 2.78
C PRO A 136 -24.23 14.23 2.94
N ALA A 137 -25.17 15.01 3.49
CA ALA A 137 -24.91 16.38 3.89
C ALA A 137 -23.68 16.37 4.79
N SER A 138 -22.62 17.05 4.38
CA SER A 138 -21.47 17.26 5.24
C SER A 138 -21.98 18.00 6.47
N ASP A 139 -21.96 17.37 7.64
CA ASP A 139 -22.19 18.04 8.93
C ASP A 139 -21.06 19.07 9.12
N ASP A 140 -21.25 20.25 8.55
CA ASP A 140 -20.48 21.44 8.86
C ASP A 140 -20.95 21.91 10.24
N SER A 141 -20.48 21.24 11.28
CA SER A 141 -20.53 21.76 12.64
C SER A 141 -19.53 22.91 12.73
N ALA A 142 -19.94 24.07 12.24
CA ALA A 142 -19.33 25.33 12.62
C ALA A 142 -19.64 25.55 14.11
N GLU A 143 -18.71 25.16 14.99
CA GLU A 143 -18.63 25.66 16.35
C GLU A 143 -18.54 27.19 16.28
N SER A 144 -19.68 27.85 16.48
CA SER A 144 -19.73 29.26 16.87
C SER A 144 -19.31 29.35 18.33
N ASP A 145 -18.01 29.57 18.55
CA ASP A 145 -17.45 30.00 19.81
C ASP A 145 -17.84 31.49 20.01
N ASP A 146 -18.95 31.74 20.70
CA ASP A 146 -19.36 33.09 21.13
C ASP A 146 -18.92 33.29 22.58
N SER A 147 -18.16 34.38 22.78
CA SER A 147 -17.42 34.76 23.99
C SER A 147 -18.30 35.32 25.11
#